data_AF-A0A967I6L7-F1
#
_entry.id   AF-A0A967I6L7-F1
#
_cell.length_a   1.000
_cell.length_b   1.000
_cell.length_c   1.000
_cell.angle_alpha   90.00
_cell.angle_beta   90.00
_cell.angle_gamma   90.00
#
_symmetry.space_group_name_H-M   'P 1'
#
loop_
_entity.id
_entity.type
_entity.pdbx_description
1 polymer ?
#
loop_
_entity_poly.entity_id
_entity_poly.type
_entity_poly.pdbx_seq_one_letter_code
_entity_poly.pdbx_strand_id
1 'polypeptide(L)' 'MASQQERRRHPRAKAKWSVTLETEQGVINTETLDISLEGAFVRCLDPLKPEEPFKMVINIPNSDRR' A
#
# COMPACT_ATOMS: atom_id res chain seq x y z
N MET A 1 3.33 16.18 -27.42
CA MET A 1 2.52 15.87 -26.23
C MET A 1 2.68 14.39 -25.96
N ALA A 2 3.23 13.98 -24.80
CA ALA A 2 3.32 12.56 -24.48
C ALA A 2 1.90 12.01 -24.27
N SER A 3 1.49 11.01 -25.05
CA SER A 3 0.29 10.25 -24.73
C SER A 3 0.52 9.56 -23.39
N GLN A 4 -0.38 9.79 -22.42
CA GLN A 4 -0.37 9.06 -21.16
C GLN A 4 -0.86 7.63 -21.42
N GLN A 5 -0.04 6.82 -22.08
CA GLN A 5 -0.29 5.38 -22.14
C GLN A 5 -0.11 4.80 -20.73
N GLU A 6 -1.08 3.97 -20.33
CA GLU A 6 -0.99 3.18 -19.11
C GLU A 6 0.23 2.26 -19.19
N ARG A 7 1.09 2.31 -18.16
CA ARG A 7 2.33 1.53 -18.07
C ARG A 7 2.26 0.43 -17.03
N ARG A 8 1.19 0.38 -16.22
CA ARG A 8 1.01 -0.63 -15.18
C ARG A 8 0.78 -2.00 -15.83
N ARG A 9 1.49 -3.01 -15.32
CA ARG A 9 1.33 -4.41 -15.72
C ARG A 9 0.13 -5.09 -15.07
N HIS A 10 -0.27 -4.60 -13.89
CA HIS A 10 -1.35 -5.17 -13.10
C HIS A 10 -2.43 -4.12 -12.79
N PRO A 11 -3.73 -4.46 -12.94
CA PRO A 11 -4.81 -3.58 -12.53
C PRO A 11 -4.76 -3.34 -11.01
N ARG A 12 -5.24 -2.17 -10.58
CA ARG A 12 -5.32 -1.81 -9.17
C ARG A 12 -6.77 -1.69 -8.72
N ALA A 13 -7.10 -2.30 -7.60
CA ALA A 13 -8.38 -2.11 -6.93
C ALA A 13 -8.30 -0.89 -6.00
N LYS A 14 -9.30 0.00 -6.06
CA LYS A 14 -9.45 1.08 -5.07
C LYS A 14 -9.93 0.45 -3.76
N ALA A 15 -9.01 0.26 -2.84
CA ALA A 15 -9.25 -0.39 -1.56
C ALA A 15 -8.62 0.47 -0.46
N LYS A 16 -9.46 0.97 0.45
CA LYS A 16 -9.03 1.68 1.65
C LYS A 16 -9.08 0.73 2.83
N TRP A 17 -7.96 0.05 3.07
CA TRP A 17 -7.83 -0.92 4.15
C TRP A 17 -6.80 -0.43 5.14
N SER A 18 -7.03 -0.71 6.42
CA SER A 18 -6.06 -0.40 7.47
C SER A 18 -4.78 -1.21 7.24
N VAL A 19 -3.65 -0.56 7.47
CA VAL A 19 -2.33 -1.13 7.28
C VAL A 19 -1.46 -0.76 8.46
N THR A 20 -0.67 -1.71 8.93
CA THR A 20 0.38 -1.47 9.92
C THR A 20 1.74 -1.69 9.24
N LEU A 21 2.61 -0.69 9.35
CA LEU A 21 3.99 -0.73 8.85
C LEU A 21 4.94 -0.83 10.04
N GLU A 22 5.86 -1.79 10.01
CA GLU A 22 6.96 -1.90 10.98
C GLU A 22 8.24 -1.40 10.30
N THR A 23 8.66 -0.18 10.65
CA THR A 23 9.85 0.47 10.10
C THR A 23 10.93 0.64 11.17
N GLU A 24 12.15 1.01 10.80
CA GLU A 24 13.21 1.32 11.78
C GLU A 24 12.84 2.49 12.71
N GLN A 25 11.96 3.39 12.28
CA GLN A 25 11.52 4.55 13.05
C GLN A 25 10.35 4.23 13.98
N GLY A 26 9.78 3.03 13.87
CA GLY A 26 8.69 2.55 14.71
C GLY A 26 7.52 1.96 13.92
N VAL A 27 6.38 1.86 14.60
CA VAL A 27 5.15 1.31 14.01
C VAL A 27 4.27 2.45 13.50
N ILE A 28 3.84 2.36 12.24
CA ILE A 28 2.97 3.33 11.59
C ILE A 28 1.64 2.67 11.24
N ASN A 29 0.53 3.24 11.73
CA ASN A 29 -0.81 2.81 11.37
C ASN A 29 -1.39 3.77 10.32
N THR A 30 -1.80 3.22 9.18
CA THR A 30 -2.29 4.00 8.03
C THR A 30 -3.29 3.22 7.17
N GLU A 31 -3.59 3.70 5.96
CA GLU A 31 -4.49 3.09 4.99
C GLU A 31 -3.86 2.96 3.59
N THR A 32 -4.23 1.89 2.87
CA THR A 32 -4.06 1.85 1.41
C THR A 32 -5.00 2.83 0.73
N LEU A 33 -4.63 3.31 -0.45
CA LEU A 33 -5.51 4.02 -1.38
C LEU A 33 -5.92 3.10 -2.53
N ASP A 34 -4.96 2.29 -3.00
CA ASP A 34 -5.17 1.21 -3.95
C ASP A 34 -4.17 0.07 -3.73
N ILE A 35 -4.49 -1.10 -4.28
CA ILE A 35 -3.65 -2.31 -4.22
C ILE A 35 -3.71 -3.10 -5.52
N SER A 36 -2.61 -3.74 -5.88
CA SER A 36 -2.50 -4.76 -6.93
C SER A 36 -1.65 -5.93 -6.45
N LEU A 37 -1.50 -6.94 -7.31
CA LEU A 37 -0.69 -8.12 -7.03
C LEU A 37 0.78 -7.81 -6.68
N GLU A 38 1.34 -6.76 -7.29
CA GLU A 38 2.75 -6.40 -7.14
C GLU A 38 2.98 -5.12 -6.32
N GLY A 39 1.96 -4.55 -5.69
CA GLY A 39 2.17 -3.41 -4.81
C GLY A 39 0.92 -2.72 -4.31
N ALA A 40 1.11 -1.83 -3.35
CA ALA A 40 0.06 -0.98 -2.79
C ALA A 40 0.48 0.49 -2.87
N PHE A 41 -0.49 1.39 -3.04
CA PHE A 41 -0.26 2.81 -2.77
C PHE A 41 -0.82 3.12 -1.38
N VAL A 42 0.05 3.55 -0.47
CA VAL A 42 -0.27 3.76 0.94
C VAL A 42 -0.20 5.25 1.25
N ARG A 43 -1.13 5.74 2.07
CA ARG A 43 -1.04 7.10 2.61
C ARG A 43 0.07 7.12 3.67
N CYS A 44 1.02 8.04 3.58
CA CYS A 44 1.99 8.27 4.65
C CYS A 44 2.00 9.75 5.00
N LEU A 45 2.03 10.08 6.29
CA LEU A 45 2.20 11.46 6.74
C LEU A 45 3.65 11.89 6.59
N ASP A 46 4.56 11.02 7.05
CA ASP A 46 6.00 11.20 6.90
C ASP A 46 6.54 10.26 5.79
N PRO A 47 7.44 10.73 4.92
CA PRO A 47 8.06 9.88 3.91
C PRO A 47 8.83 8.72 4.55
N LEU A 48 8.59 7.51 4.04
CA LEU A 48 9.45 6.37 4.33
C LEU A 48 10.79 6.54 3.60
N LYS A 49 11.87 6.02 4.18
CA LYS A 49 13.17 6.02 3.51
C LYS A 49 13.12 5.15 2.25
N PRO A 50 13.48 5.67 1.07
CA PRO A 50 13.58 4.86 -0.14
C PRO A 50 14.55 3.69 0.05
N GLU A 51 14.27 2.57 -0.62
CA GLU A 51 15.11 1.36 -0.66
C GLU A 51 15.25 0.61 0.68
N GLU A 52 14.68 1.12 1.78
CA GLU A 52 14.62 0.40 3.06
C GLU A 52 13.45 -0.59 3.05
N PRO A 53 13.69 -1.90 3.19
CA PRO A 53 12.61 -2.88 3.31
C PRO A 53 11.96 -2.79 4.69
N PHE A 54 10.64 -2.78 4.73
CA PHE A 54 9.84 -2.82 5.95
C PHE A 54 8.76 -3.89 5.85
N LYS A 55 8.27 -4.37 7.00
CA LYS A 55 7.12 -5.27 7.02
C LYS A 55 5.83 -4.47 6.95
N MET A 56 4.87 -4.98 6.20
CA MET A 56 3.55 -4.39 6.04
C MET A 56 2.48 -5.46 6.28
N VAL A 57 1.56 -5.17 7.19
CA VAL A 57 0.38 -6.01 7.46
C VAL A 57 -0.85 -5.27 6.96
N ILE A 58 -1.56 -5.87 6.00
CA ILE A 58 -2.81 -5.32 5.46
C ILE A 58 -3.98 -6.00 6.16
N ASN A 59 -4.80 -5.21 6.84
CA ASN A 59 -5.99 -5.68 7.55
C ASN A 59 -7.18 -5.67 6.60
N ILE A 60 -7.47 -6.82 5.99
CA ILE A 60 -8.60 -6.96 5.05
C ILE A 60 -9.91 -7.01 5.85
N PRO A 61 -10.84 -6.07 5.63
CA PRO A 61 -12.11 -6.08 6.35
C PRO A 61 -12.93 -7.32 5.96
N ASN A 62 -13.58 -7.93 6.96
CA ASN A 62 -14.42 -9.13 6.81
C ASN A 62 -13.70 -10.39 6.32
N SER A 63 -12.38 -10.51 6.53
CA SER A 63 -11.59 -11.69 6.18
C SER A 63 -11.99 -12.97 6.92
N ASP A 64 -12.71 -12.86 8.04
CA ASP A 64 -13.14 -13.99 8.89
C ASP A 64 -14.41 -14.69 8.41
N ARG A 65 -14.96 -14.31 7.25
CA ARG A 65 -16.09 -15.03 6.65
C ARG A 65 -15.58 -16.30 5.95
N ARG A 66 -15.34 -17.35 6.75
CA ARG A 66 -15.26 -18.74 6.28
C ARG A 66 -16.62 -19.42 6.36
#